data_AF-A0A2G2KV80-F1
#
_entry.id   AF-A0A2G2KV80-F1
#
_cell.length_a   1.000
_cell.length_b   1.000
_cell.length_c   1.000
_cell.angle_alpha   90.00
_cell.angle_beta   90.00
_cell.angle_gamma   90.00
#
_symmetry.space_group_name_H-M   'P 1'
#
loop_
_entity.id
_entity.type
_entity.pdbx_description
1 polymer ?
#
loop_
_entity_poly.entity_id
_entity_poly.type
_entity_poly.pdbx_seq_one_letter_code
_entity_poly.pdbx_strand_id
1 'polypeptide(L)'
;MIAVKLRKLSNPYLQACGHLEISRQEGEEILGCDVNLLDQQTCFWFYPNYKARKIAISVIQVYVRLFIFSSGNLRFIAHWFKTQNNSLKEIPRELIKTSEGRTSVLDYLNQGDDIS
;
A
#
# COMPACT_ATOMS: atom_id res chain seq x y z
N MET A 1 17.44 -7.53 22.32
CA MET A 1 17.48 -6.11 22.74
C MET A 1 16.80 -5.29 21.64
N ILE A 2 15.54 -4.93 21.88
CA ILE A 2 14.64 -4.31 20.91
C ILE A 2 14.95 -2.81 20.87
N ALA A 3 15.68 -2.39 19.86
CA ALA A 3 15.80 -1.00 19.48
C ALA A 3 15.80 -0.94 17.95
N VAL A 4 14.67 -1.34 17.35
CA VAL A 4 14.41 -0.96 15.97
C VAL A 4 14.38 0.56 15.97
N LYS A 5 15.34 1.10 15.23
CA LYS A 5 15.65 2.50 15.01
C LYS A 5 14.42 3.22 14.43
N LEU A 6 13.42 3.53 15.27
CA LEU A 6 12.21 4.29 14.92
C LEU A 6 12.51 5.78 14.69
N ARG A 7 13.69 6.10 14.15
CA ARG A 7 14.21 7.46 14.02
C ARG A 7 14.79 7.68 12.62
N LYS A 8 13.92 7.47 11.62
CA LYS A 8 13.89 8.04 10.26
C LYS A 8 13.14 7.06 9.37
N LEU A 9 11.83 7.03 9.48
CA LEU A 9 11.01 6.60 8.36
C LEU A 9 10.04 7.74 8.12
N SER A 10 10.29 8.48 7.03
CA SER A 10 9.22 9.07 6.24
C SER A 10 8.02 8.13 6.25
N ASN A 11 6.86 8.61 6.67
CA ASN A 11 5.55 7.98 6.59
C ASN A 11 5.51 6.66 5.76
N PRO A 12 5.29 5.48 6.37
CA PRO A 12 5.37 4.19 5.68
C PRO A 12 4.35 4.07 4.54
N TYR A 13 3.23 4.78 4.64
CA TYR A 13 2.26 4.87 3.53
C TYR A 13 2.84 5.63 2.34
N LEU A 14 3.52 6.76 2.57
CA LEU A 14 4.18 7.51 1.48
C LEU A 14 5.35 6.75 0.88
N GLN A 15 6.07 5.97 1.68
CA GLN A 15 7.12 5.08 1.15
C GLN A 15 6.51 4.02 0.23
N ALA A 16 5.44 3.36 0.65
CA ALA A 16 4.72 2.40 -0.19
C ALA A 16 4.21 3.05 -1.47
N CYS A 17 3.59 4.25 -1.37
CA CYS A 17 3.14 5.02 -2.53
C CYS A 17 4.28 5.33 -3.49
N GLY A 18 5.45 5.75 -2.98
CA GLY A 18 6.63 6.04 -3.81
C GLY A 18 7.11 4.83 -4.60
N HIS A 19 7.14 3.65 -4.00
CA HIS A 19 7.53 2.41 -4.69
C HIS A 19 6.47 1.87 -5.65
N LEU A 20 5.20 2.18 -5.39
CA LEU A 20 4.07 1.86 -6.28
C LEU A 20 3.86 2.93 -7.37
N GLU A 21 4.70 3.97 -7.41
CA GLU A 21 4.57 5.15 -8.29
C GLU A 21 3.20 5.85 -8.19
N ILE A 22 2.60 5.82 -7.00
CA ILE A 22 1.41 6.59 -6.64
C ILE A 22 1.87 8.00 -6.29
N SER A 23 1.32 9.01 -6.97
CA SER A 23 1.64 10.40 -6.66
C SER A 23 1.13 10.80 -5.27
N ARG A 24 1.69 11.86 -4.68
CA ARG A 24 1.21 12.35 -3.38
C ARG A 24 -0.30 12.68 -3.41
N GLN A 25 -0.74 13.38 -4.45
CA GLN A 25 -2.13 13.78 -4.63
C GLN A 25 -3.04 12.54 -4.73
N GLU A 26 -2.67 11.56 -5.54
CA GLU A 26 -3.41 10.30 -5.67
C GLU A 26 -3.43 9.52 -4.35
N GLY A 27 -2.33 9.55 -3.57
CA GLY A 27 -2.29 8.97 -2.24
C GLY A 27 -3.29 9.65 -1.28
N GLU A 28 -3.38 10.97 -1.30
CA GLU A 28 -4.37 11.73 -0.52
C GLU A 28 -5.81 11.41 -0.95
N GLU A 29 -6.05 11.25 -2.25
CA GLU A 29 -7.34 10.83 -2.80
C GLU A 29 -7.73 9.41 -2.34
N ILE A 30 -6.81 8.46 -2.41
CA ILE A 30 -7.01 7.08 -1.92
C ILE A 30 -7.30 7.10 -0.42
N LEU A 31 -6.52 7.88 0.34
CA LEU A 31 -6.60 7.96 1.79
C LEU A 31 -7.89 8.67 2.27
N GLY A 32 -8.40 9.62 1.47
CA GLY A 32 -9.53 10.49 1.78
C GLY A 32 -9.19 11.60 2.78
N CYS A 33 -7.90 11.87 3.01
CA CYS A 33 -7.42 12.97 3.85
C CYS A 33 -5.96 13.33 3.52
N ASP A 34 -5.48 14.44 4.09
CA ASP A 34 -4.08 14.87 3.96
C ASP A 34 -3.13 13.84 4.60
N VAL A 35 -2.14 13.38 3.83
CA VAL A 35 -1.12 12.39 4.25
C VAL A 35 -0.22 12.89 5.39
N ASN A 36 -0.10 14.20 5.63
CA ASN A 36 0.61 14.76 6.77
C ASN A 36 -0.06 14.39 8.11
N LEU A 37 -1.36 14.08 8.10
CA LEU A 37 -2.07 13.59 9.30
C LEU A 37 -1.51 12.25 9.79
N LEU A 38 -0.87 11.47 8.91
CA LEU A 38 -0.22 10.22 9.26
C LEU A 38 1.12 10.43 10.03
N ASP A 39 1.77 11.58 9.83
CA ASP A 39 3.04 11.92 10.48
C ASP A 39 2.84 12.66 11.81
N GLN A 40 1.77 13.47 11.92
CA GLN A 40 1.53 14.34 13.07
C GLN A 40 0.91 13.64 14.28
N GLN A 41 0.41 12.41 14.13
CA GLN A 41 -0.30 11.72 15.19
C GLN A 41 0.27 10.31 15.38
N THR A 42 1.16 10.15 16.38
CA THR A 42 1.36 8.85 17.02
C THR A 42 0.01 8.19 17.34
N CYS A 43 -0.94 8.99 17.83
CA CYS A 43 -2.35 8.64 18.01
C CYS A 43 -3.03 7.98 16.80
N PHE A 44 -2.79 8.44 15.57
CA PHE A 44 -3.43 7.92 14.37
C PHE A 44 -3.12 6.44 14.17
N TRP A 45 -1.88 6.03 14.43
CA TRP A 45 -1.45 4.63 14.36
C TRP A 45 -1.93 3.79 15.55
N PHE A 46 -2.38 4.41 16.65
CA PHE A 46 -2.88 3.72 17.83
C PHE A 46 -4.41 3.65 17.91
N TYR A 47 -5.16 4.51 17.19
CA TYR A 47 -6.63 4.45 17.15
C TYR A 47 -7.14 3.49 16.05
N PRO A 48 -7.74 2.34 16.40
CA PRO A 48 -8.14 1.31 15.42
C PRO A 48 -9.36 1.68 14.58
N ASN A 49 -10.12 2.70 14.99
CA ASN A 49 -11.39 3.07 14.36
C ASN A 49 -11.27 4.12 13.24
N TYR A 50 -10.07 4.60 12.93
CA TYR A 50 -9.91 5.63 11.90
C TYR A 50 -9.91 5.02 10.48
N LYS A 51 -10.87 5.45 9.64
CA LYS A 51 -11.05 4.95 8.27
C LYS A 51 -9.76 5.06 7.44
N ALA A 52 -9.11 6.22 7.46
CA ALA A 52 -7.88 6.44 6.70
C ALA A 52 -6.73 5.52 7.14
N ARG A 53 -6.67 5.14 8.42
CA ARG A 53 -5.67 4.19 8.92
C ARG A 53 -5.85 2.81 8.30
N LYS A 54 -7.09 2.32 8.24
CA LYS A 54 -7.41 1.04 7.60
C LYS A 54 -7.02 1.04 6.12
N ILE A 55 -7.29 2.15 5.42
CA ILE A 55 -6.88 2.36 4.03
C ILE A 55 -5.34 2.33 3.92
N ALA A 56 -4.64 3.14 4.71
CA ALA A 56 -3.18 3.21 4.69
C ALA A 56 -2.54 1.83 4.94
N ILE A 57 -3.03 1.09 5.95
CA ILE A 57 -2.56 -0.26 6.26
C ILE A 57 -2.79 -1.21 5.09
N SER A 58 -3.98 -1.19 4.47
CA SER A 58 -4.26 -2.08 3.33
C SER A 58 -3.33 -1.82 2.14
N VAL A 59 -3.04 -0.55 1.82
CA VAL A 59 -2.09 -0.19 0.75
C VAL A 59 -0.66 -0.61 1.12
N ILE A 60 -0.24 -0.39 2.38
CA ILE A 60 1.07 -0.86 2.87
C ILE A 60 1.16 -2.39 2.75
N GLN A 61 0.09 -3.12 3.07
CA GLN A 61 0.06 -4.58 2.96
C GLN A 61 0.20 -5.04 1.51
N VAL A 62 -0.48 -4.40 0.55
CA VAL A 62 -0.30 -4.68 -0.88
C VAL A 62 1.17 -4.53 -1.27
N TYR A 63 1.79 -3.41 -0.90
CA TYR A 63 3.21 -3.15 -1.17
C TYR A 63 4.11 -4.20 -0.51
N VAL A 64 3.91 -4.51 0.78
CA VAL A 64 4.75 -5.48 1.50
C VAL A 64 4.65 -6.88 0.90
N ARG A 65 3.45 -7.31 0.49
CA ARG A 65 3.27 -8.60 -0.20
C ARG A 65 4.04 -8.63 -1.52
N LEU A 66 3.84 -7.62 -2.37
CA LEU A 66 4.59 -7.50 -3.63
C LEU A 66 6.10 -7.44 -3.41
N PHE A 67 6.56 -6.75 -2.37
CA PHE A 67 7.96 -6.70 -2.00
C PHE A 67 8.51 -8.08 -1.64
N ILE A 68 7.76 -8.88 -0.87
CA ILE A 68 8.14 -10.25 -0.54
C ILE A 68 8.18 -11.13 -1.80
N PHE A 69 7.14 -11.10 -2.64
CA PHE A 69 7.08 -11.91 -3.86
C PHE A 69 8.16 -11.58 -4.86
N SER A 70 8.46 -10.30 -5.03
CA SER A 70 9.47 -9.81 -5.97
C SER A 70 10.90 -9.87 -5.42
N SER A 71 11.09 -10.40 -4.21
CA SER A 71 12.38 -10.34 -3.49
C SER A 71 12.97 -8.92 -3.44
N GLY A 72 12.09 -7.92 -3.31
CA GLY A 72 12.45 -6.50 -3.25
C GLY A 72 12.72 -5.83 -4.61
N ASN A 73 12.39 -6.45 -5.75
CA ASN A 73 12.56 -5.84 -7.06
C ASN A 73 11.53 -4.72 -7.32
N LEU A 74 11.92 -3.48 -6.99
CA LEU A 74 11.04 -2.30 -7.09
C LEU A 74 10.54 -2.04 -8.53
N ARG A 75 11.34 -2.34 -9.55
CA ARG A 75 10.90 -2.18 -10.95
C ARG A 75 9.78 -3.16 -11.31
N PHE A 76 9.90 -4.40 -10.85
CA PHE A 76 8.84 -5.39 -11.01
C PHE A 76 7.59 -4.96 -10.25
N ILE A 77 7.71 -4.51 -9.00
CA ILE A 77 6.58 -4.04 -8.18
C ILE A 77 5.81 -2.94 -8.92
N ALA A 78 6.50 -1.89 -9.35
CA ALA A 78 5.88 -0.78 -10.06
C ALA A 78 5.26 -1.22 -11.40
N HIS A 79 5.93 -2.12 -12.13
CA HIS A 79 5.41 -2.65 -13.38
C HIS A 79 4.12 -3.46 -13.15
N TRP A 80 4.16 -4.50 -12.31
CA TRP A 80 3.02 -5.36 -12.01
C TRP A 80 1.81 -4.53 -11.55
N PHE A 81 2.06 -3.55 -10.67
CA PHE A 81 1.00 -2.71 -10.11
C PHE A 81 0.28 -1.84 -11.15
N LYS A 82 0.97 -1.48 -12.25
CA LYS A 82 0.44 -0.65 -13.35
C LYS A 82 0.01 -1.45 -14.58
N THR A 83 0.20 -2.77 -14.57
CA THR A 83 -0.14 -3.65 -15.69
C THR A 83 -1.49 -4.31 -15.46
N GLN A 84 -2.26 -4.51 -16.53
CA GLN A 84 -3.50 -5.28 -16.49
C GLN A 84 -3.22 -6.66 -15.89
N ASN A 85 -3.91 -7.00 -14.80
CA ASN A 85 -3.80 -8.33 -14.22
C ASN A 85 -4.99 -9.18 -14.68
N ASN A 86 -4.71 -10.30 -15.37
CA ASN A 86 -5.75 -11.15 -15.95
C ASN A 86 -6.66 -11.80 -14.90
N SER A 87 -6.09 -12.21 -13.76
CA SER A 87 -6.84 -12.84 -12.67
C SER A 87 -7.76 -11.84 -11.97
N LEU A 88 -7.30 -10.60 -11.80
CA LEU A 88 -8.07 -9.49 -11.25
C LEU A 88 -9.00 -8.83 -12.28
N LYS A 89 -8.81 -9.13 -13.57
CA LYS A 89 -9.48 -8.53 -14.74
C LYS A 89 -9.37 -7.00 -14.82
N GLU A 90 -8.41 -6.41 -14.12
CA GLU A 90 -8.23 -4.97 -14.00
C GLU A 90 -6.77 -4.62 -13.66
N ILE A 91 -6.41 -3.35 -13.77
CA ILE A 91 -5.11 -2.83 -13.31
C ILE A 91 -5.13 -2.70 -11.78
N PRO A 92 -4.17 -3.30 -11.04
CA PRO A 92 -4.14 -3.25 -9.57
C PRO A 92 -4.17 -1.81 -9.01
N ARG A 93 -3.48 -0.86 -9.67
CA ARG A 93 -3.52 0.56 -9.32
C ARG A 93 -4.92 1.15 -9.28
N GLU A 94 -5.79 0.77 -10.20
CA GLU A 94 -7.16 1.26 -10.24
C GLU A 94 -8.01 0.60 -9.15
N LEU A 95 -7.80 -0.69 -8.92
CA LEU A 95 -8.49 -1.44 -7.86
C LEU A 95 -8.22 -0.88 -6.46
N ILE A 96 -6.99 -0.45 -6.17
CA ILE A 96 -6.67 0.02 -4.82
C ILE A 96 -7.38 1.33 -4.42
N LYS A 97 -8.05 2.02 -5.35
CA LYS A 97 -8.81 3.24 -5.07
C LYS A 97 -10.10 2.96 -4.31
N THR A 98 -10.69 1.78 -4.49
CA THR A 98 -11.93 1.37 -3.81
C THR A 98 -11.67 0.39 -2.66
N SER A 99 -12.60 0.29 -1.71
CA SER A 99 -12.45 -0.66 -0.60
C SER A 99 -12.49 -2.11 -1.08
N GLU A 100 -13.39 -2.42 -2.01
CA GLU A 100 -13.56 -3.76 -2.57
C GLU A 100 -12.34 -4.17 -3.41
N GLY A 101 -11.83 -3.26 -4.25
CA GLY A 101 -10.65 -3.53 -5.05
C GLY A 101 -9.39 -3.73 -4.21
N ARG A 102 -9.20 -2.96 -3.12
CA ARG A 102 -8.10 -3.22 -2.16
C ARG A 102 -8.18 -4.61 -1.54
N THR A 103 -9.37 -5.03 -1.11
CA THR A 103 -9.58 -6.38 -0.57
C THR A 103 -9.26 -7.44 -1.63
N SER A 104 -9.78 -7.28 -2.85
CA SER A 104 -9.54 -8.20 -3.96
C SER A 104 -8.06 -8.36 -4.31
N VAL A 105 -7.31 -7.25 -4.39
CA VAL A 105 -5.85 -7.28 -4.64
C VAL A 105 -5.13 -7.99 -3.50
N LEU A 106 -5.47 -7.69 -2.24
CA LEU A 106 -4.86 -8.34 -1.08
C LEU A 106 -5.14 -9.83 -1.05
N ASP A 107 -6.38 -10.25 -1.34
CA ASP A 107 -6.77 -11.66 -1.35
C ASP A 107 -6.05 -12.43 -2.44
N TYR A 108 -5.93 -11.86 -3.64
CA TYR A 108 -5.11 -12.43 -4.72
C TYR A 108 -3.65 -12.62 -4.29
N LEU A 109 -3.04 -11.58 -3.70
CA LEU A 109 -1.66 -11.66 -3.21
C LEU A 109 -1.50 -12.63 -2.02
N ASN A 110 -2.53 -12.83 -1.20
CA ASN A 110 -2.47 -13.77 -0.08
C ASN A 110 -2.60 -15.23 -0.52
N GLN A 111 -3.30 -15.49 -1.63
CA GLN A 111 -3.40 -16.82 -2.23
C GLN A 111 -2.07 -17.25 -2.88
N GLY A 112 -1.24 -16.29 -3.28
CA GLY A 112 0.05 -16.56 -3.93
C GLY A 112 -0.11 -17.04 -5.37
N ASP A 113 -1.27 -16.77 -5.97
CA ASP A 113 -1.54 -17.14 -7.36
C ASP A 113 -0.61 -16.37 -8.30
N ASP A 114 -0.08 -17.12 -9.26
CA ASP A 114 0.86 -16.75 -10.33
C ASP A 114 1.00 -15.23 -10.57
N ILE A 115 2.03 -14.63 -9.93
CA ILE A 115 2.41 -13.21 -10.09
C ILE A 115 3.44 -13.08 -11.23
N SER A 116 3.70 -14.17 -11.94
CA SER A 116 4.71 -14.33 -13.01
C SER A 116 4.42 -13.49 -14.25
#